data_AF-A0A7C7D185-F1
#
_entry.id   AF-A0A7C7D185-F1
#
_cell.length_a   1.000
_cell.length_b   1.000
_cell.length_c   1.000
_cell.angle_alpha   90.00
_cell.angle_beta   90.00
_cell.angle_gamma   90.00
#
_symmetry.space_group_name_H-M   'P 1'
#
loop_
_entity.id
_entity.type
_entity.pdbx_description
1 polymer ?
#
loop_
_entity_poly.entity_id
_entity_poly.type
_entity_poly.pdbx_seq_one_letter_code
_entity_poly.pdbx_strand_id
1 'polypeptide(L)'
;MCDLMKKLEQKQNSVTVEQLSLKCRYHKKEDEKFDDDSFLKEFKCLELFHSLYPMVLALMYDANFSEDELVLTCPNSENTVTVRLFLEPVKGIDFWINSVKEMLRPLRPMDVVTSTVCAEVISVKGQCHVGCAVGDVFRVDLTGTMCPQALYSVFPAFLHTDGCQSCTCPSNVNQIVFESSAN
;
A
#
# COMPACT_ATOMS: atom_id res chain seq x y z
N MET A 1 -22.90 2.65 -9.76
CA MET A 1 -21.54 2.37 -10.30
C MET A 1 -20.66 3.48 -9.79
N CYS A 2 -19.64 3.18 -8.98
CA CYS A 2 -18.80 4.21 -8.38
C CYS A 2 -18.13 5.05 -9.48
N ASP A 3 -18.46 6.34 -9.55
CA ASP A 3 -18.02 7.23 -10.64
C ASP A 3 -16.51 7.50 -10.63
N LEU A 4 -15.86 7.31 -9.47
CA LEU A 4 -14.40 7.40 -9.32
C LEU A 4 -13.69 6.24 -10.04
N MET A 5 -14.15 5.01 -9.86
CA MET A 5 -13.59 3.82 -10.51
C MET A 5 -13.75 3.88 -12.05
N LYS A 6 -14.89 4.37 -12.56
CA LYS A 6 -15.12 4.57 -14.00
C LYS A 6 -14.08 5.47 -14.68
N LYS A 7 -13.57 6.47 -13.95
CA LYS A 7 -12.56 7.41 -14.44
C LYS A 7 -11.13 6.88 -14.27
N LEU A 8 -10.89 6.08 -13.24
CA LEU A 8 -9.60 5.43 -12.97
C LEU A 8 -9.32 4.29 -13.94
N GLU A 9 -10.32 3.46 -14.26
CA GLU A 9 -10.22 2.40 -15.28
C GLU A 9 -9.87 2.94 -16.69
N GLN A 10 -10.03 4.25 -16.93
CA GLN A 10 -9.74 4.90 -18.21
C GLN A 10 -8.36 5.57 -18.27
N LYS A 11 -7.61 5.67 -17.17
CA LYS A 11 -6.28 6.31 -17.13
C LYS A 11 -5.32 5.50 -16.28
N GLN A 12 -4.29 4.93 -16.90
CA GLN A 12 -3.17 4.33 -16.19
C GLN A 12 -2.28 5.46 -15.67
N ASN A 13 -2.63 6.01 -14.52
CA ASN A 13 -1.81 7.00 -13.85
C ASN A 13 -0.56 6.32 -13.31
N SER A 14 0.57 6.99 -13.47
CA SER A 14 1.84 6.46 -13.02
C SER A 14 2.72 7.55 -12.46
N VAL A 15 3.60 7.16 -11.56
CA VAL A 15 4.50 8.06 -10.86
C VAL A 15 5.92 7.66 -11.21
N THR A 16 6.73 8.63 -11.61
CA THR A 16 8.12 8.40 -11.98
C THR A 16 9.05 9.12 -11.02
N VAL A 17 10.18 8.51 -10.68
CA VAL A 17 11.25 9.16 -9.92
C VAL A 17 11.96 10.13 -10.85
N GLU A 18 11.71 11.43 -10.68
CA GLU A 18 12.33 12.48 -11.49
C GLU A 18 13.74 12.81 -10.97
N GLN A 19 13.88 12.97 -9.65
CA GLN A 19 15.15 13.33 -9.02
C GLN A 19 15.44 12.44 -7.82
N LEU A 20 16.67 11.95 -7.73
CA LEU A 20 17.13 11.09 -6.66
C LEU A 20 18.43 11.61 -6.03
N SER A 21 18.32 12.26 -4.86
CA SER A 21 19.51 12.77 -4.16
C SER A 21 20.45 11.65 -3.68
N LEU A 22 19.89 10.54 -3.21
CA LEU A 22 20.63 9.36 -2.76
C LEU A 22 19.80 8.10 -2.96
N LYS A 23 20.46 7.01 -3.37
CA LYS A 23 19.80 5.70 -3.55
C LYS A 23 19.32 5.16 -2.21
N CYS A 24 18.10 4.61 -2.20
CA CYS A 24 17.57 3.89 -1.05
C CYS A 24 17.14 2.46 -1.44
N ARG A 25 16.61 1.71 -0.47
CA ARG A 25 16.15 0.33 -0.72
C ARG A 25 15.06 0.26 -1.79
N TYR A 26 14.14 1.22 -1.77
CA TYR A 26 12.94 1.25 -2.59
C TYR A 26 13.09 2.03 -3.90
N HIS A 27 14.00 3.00 -3.94
CA HIS A 27 14.22 3.86 -5.11
C HIS A 27 15.69 3.83 -5.47
N LYS A 28 16.01 3.15 -6.58
CA LYS A 28 17.39 2.78 -6.93
C LYS A 28 17.95 3.60 -8.08
N LYS A 29 17.09 4.18 -8.90
CA LYS A 29 17.44 4.97 -10.08
C LYS A 29 16.37 6.02 -10.37
N GLU A 30 16.80 7.06 -11.08
CA GLU A 30 15.90 7.98 -11.77
C GLU A 30 15.18 7.24 -12.91
N ASP A 31 14.03 7.75 -13.34
CA ASP A 31 13.12 7.14 -14.31
C ASP A 31 12.49 5.80 -13.85
N GLU A 32 12.59 5.47 -12.56
CA GLU A 32 11.86 4.33 -11.98
C GLU A 32 10.36 4.67 -11.94
N LYS A 33 9.56 3.87 -12.65
CA LYS A 33 8.12 4.08 -12.84
C LYS A 33 7.32 3.13 -11.95
N PHE A 34 6.34 3.68 -11.24
CA PHE A 34 5.39 2.96 -10.40
C PHE A 34 3.97 3.18 -10.95
N ASP A 35 3.23 2.09 -11.13
CA ASP A 35 1.81 2.08 -11.51
C ASP A 35 0.97 1.42 -10.41
N ASP A 36 -0.34 1.59 -10.50
CA ASP A 36 -1.33 1.02 -9.59
C ASP A 36 -1.28 -0.52 -9.55
N ASP A 37 -1.08 -1.16 -10.71
CA ASP A 37 -0.94 -2.61 -10.84
C ASP A 37 0.21 -3.19 -9.99
N SER A 38 1.27 -2.41 -9.76
CA SER A 38 2.46 -2.86 -9.02
C SER A 38 2.19 -3.15 -7.54
N PHE A 39 1.35 -2.34 -6.86
CA PHE A 39 1.11 -2.48 -5.41
C PHE A 39 -0.34 -2.83 -5.05
N LEU A 40 -1.26 -2.80 -6.01
CA LEU A 40 -2.69 -3.14 -5.81
C LEU A 40 -3.11 -4.41 -6.51
N LYS A 41 -2.17 -5.22 -7.00
CA LYS A 41 -2.47 -6.48 -7.67
C LYS A 41 -3.46 -7.37 -6.91
N GLU A 42 -3.38 -7.37 -5.57
CA GLU A 42 -4.34 -8.06 -4.71
C GLU A 42 -5.54 -7.19 -4.31
N PHE A 43 -5.39 -5.87 -4.25
CA PHE A 43 -6.43 -4.92 -3.87
C PHE A 43 -7.20 -4.40 -5.08
N LYS A 44 -8.37 -5.00 -5.33
CA LYS A 44 -9.25 -4.62 -6.45
C LYS A 44 -9.89 -3.22 -6.31
N CYS A 45 -9.74 -2.55 -5.16
CA CYS A 45 -10.39 -1.28 -4.84
C CYS A 45 -9.41 -0.28 -4.24
N LEU A 46 -9.09 0.77 -5.01
CA LEU A 46 -8.24 1.88 -4.59
C LEU A 46 -8.78 2.65 -3.37
N GLU A 47 -10.09 2.91 -3.33
CA GLU A 47 -10.73 3.66 -2.22
C GLU A 47 -10.71 2.87 -0.91
N LEU A 48 -10.93 1.56 -1.00
CA LEU A 48 -10.81 0.68 0.15
C LEU A 48 -9.36 0.69 0.63
N PHE A 49 -8.40 0.47 -0.27
CA PHE A 49 -6.98 0.52 0.08
C PHE A 49 -6.61 1.86 0.73
N HIS A 50 -7.03 2.99 0.17
CA HIS A 50 -6.81 4.32 0.75
C HIS A 50 -7.34 4.45 2.18
N SER A 51 -8.54 3.91 2.43
CA SER A 51 -9.18 3.94 3.75
C SER A 51 -8.46 3.04 4.76
N LEU A 52 -7.93 1.90 4.32
CA LEU A 52 -7.18 0.95 5.16
C LEU A 52 -5.73 1.40 5.38
N TYR A 53 -5.16 2.15 4.43
CA TYR A 53 -3.74 2.40 4.31
C TYR A 53 -3.07 2.94 5.58
N PRO A 54 -3.62 3.94 6.29
CA PRO A 54 -3.01 4.43 7.53
C PRO A 54 -2.89 3.35 8.60
N MET A 55 -3.88 2.45 8.69
CA MET A 55 -3.91 1.39 9.69
C MET A 55 -2.99 0.23 9.30
N VAL A 56 -2.93 -0.10 8.02
CA VAL A 56 -1.92 -1.02 7.47
C VAL A 56 -0.52 -0.50 7.79
N LEU A 57 -0.26 0.78 7.51
CA LEU A 57 1.03 1.41 7.76
C LEU A 57 1.39 1.38 9.25
N ALA A 58 0.43 1.67 10.12
CA ALA A 58 0.62 1.59 11.57
C ALA A 58 0.98 0.15 12.01
N LEU A 59 0.26 -0.86 11.53
CA LEU A 59 0.55 -2.28 11.80
C LEU A 59 1.94 -2.69 11.29
N MET A 60 2.36 -2.18 10.13
CA MET A 60 3.72 -2.42 9.60
C MET A 60 4.83 -1.80 10.46
N TYR A 61 4.52 -0.74 11.21
CA TYR A 61 5.43 -0.08 12.14
C TYR A 61 5.24 -0.56 13.59
N ASP A 62 4.79 -1.81 13.77
CA ASP A 62 4.59 -2.45 15.07
C ASP A 62 3.64 -1.68 16.01
N ALA A 63 2.67 -0.94 15.46
CA ALA A 63 1.64 -0.32 16.29
C ALA A 63 0.84 -1.39 17.02
N ASN A 64 0.72 -1.21 18.34
CA ASN A 64 -0.05 -2.10 19.20
C ASN A 64 -1.44 -1.50 19.40
N PHE A 65 -2.44 -2.03 18.68
CA PHE A 65 -3.83 -1.69 18.91
C PHE A 65 -4.36 -2.50 20.09
N SER A 66 -5.22 -1.90 20.92
CA SER A 66 -5.83 -2.59 22.07
C SER A 66 -6.73 -3.76 21.67
N GLU A 67 -7.11 -3.80 20.40
CA GLU A 67 -7.90 -4.87 19.78
C GLU A 67 -7.03 -5.52 18.71
N ASP A 68 -6.99 -6.86 18.69
CA ASP A 68 -6.26 -7.65 17.69
C ASP A 68 -6.90 -7.55 16.29
N GLU A 69 -8.08 -6.93 16.21
CA GLU A 69 -8.88 -6.79 15.02
C GLU A 69 -9.36 -5.34 14.90
N LEU A 70 -9.14 -4.74 13.73
CA LEU A 70 -9.65 -3.41 13.44
C LEU A 70 -10.74 -3.47 12.37
N VAL A 71 -11.90 -2.89 12.68
CA VAL A 71 -13.04 -2.83 11.77
C VAL A 71 -13.09 -1.48 11.06
N LEU A 72 -12.95 -1.51 9.73
CA LEU A 72 -12.98 -0.31 8.88
C LEU A 72 -14.10 -0.39 7.85
N THR A 73 -14.59 0.78 7.45
CA THR A 73 -15.70 0.92 6.50
C THR A 73 -15.27 1.72 5.28
N CYS A 74 -15.47 1.15 4.09
CA CYS A 74 -15.29 1.88 2.82
C CYS A 74 -16.32 3.03 2.70
N PRO A 75 -15.92 4.25 2.31
CA PRO A 75 -16.77 5.45 2.31
C PRO A 75 -17.82 5.55 1.18
N ASN A 76 -18.25 4.44 0.56
CA ASN A 76 -19.24 4.54 -0.53
C ASN A 76 -20.67 4.74 0.00
N SER A 77 -21.38 5.72 -0.55
CA SER A 77 -22.76 6.07 -0.19
C SER A 77 -23.80 5.01 -0.58
N GLU A 78 -23.53 4.18 -1.60
CA GLU A 78 -24.46 3.16 -2.09
C GLU A 78 -24.25 1.77 -1.45
N ASN A 79 -23.06 1.50 -0.92
CA ASN A 79 -22.72 0.21 -0.31
C ASN A 79 -21.64 0.36 0.76
N THR A 80 -21.75 -0.44 1.80
CA THR A 80 -20.81 -0.45 2.92
C THR A 80 -20.04 -1.76 2.91
N VAL A 81 -18.72 -1.69 2.76
CA VAL A 81 -17.84 -2.86 2.93
C VAL A 81 -17.13 -2.70 4.27
N THR A 82 -17.31 -3.70 5.13
CA THR A 82 -16.67 -3.76 6.44
C THR A 82 -15.54 -4.76 6.39
N VAL A 83 -14.35 -4.32 6.79
CA VAL A 83 -13.12 -5.11 6.71
C VAL A 83 -12.50 -5.24 8.10
N ARG A 84 -12.06 -6.45 8.41
CA ARG A 84 -11.23 -6.79 9.57
C ARG A 84 -9.77 -6.81 9.16
N LEU A 85 -8.93 -6.05 9.85
CA LEU A 85 -7.47 -6.14 9.72
C LEU A 85 -6.89 -7.10 10.77
N PHE A 86 -5.93 -7.92 10.37
CA PHE A 86 -5.17 -8.81 11.26
C PHE A 86 -3.76 -9.08 10.71
N LEU A 87 -2.86 -9.59 11.56
CA LEU A 87 -1.50 -9.97 11.18
C LEU A 87 -1.42 -11.48 10.93
N GLU A 88 -1.00 -11.88 9.72
CA GLU A 88 -0.69 -13.26 9.38
C GLU A 88 0.83 -13.47 9.48
N PRO A 89 1.35 -14.35 10.36
CA PRO A 89 2.78 -14.57 10.48
C PRO A 89 3.33 -15.17 9.18
N VAL A 90 4.52 -14.72 8.76
CA VAL A 90 5.17 -15.31 7.58
C VAL A 90 5.56 -16.76 7.87
N LYS A 91 5.30 -17.66 6.91
CA LYS A 91 5.54 -19.10 7.05
C LYS A 91 6.53 -19.59 6.00
N GLY A 92 7.14 -20.75 6.26
CA GLY A 92 7.98 -21.45 5.28
C GLY A 92 9.34 -20.80 5.05
N ILE A 93 9.71 -20.61 3.78
CA ILE A 93 11.04 -20.15 3.39
C ILE A 93 11.30 -18.71 3.84
N ASP A 94 10.29 -17.84 3.79
CA ASP A 94 10.42 -16.44 4.19
C ASP A 94 10.72 -16.29 5.68
N PHE A 95 10.17 -17.17 6.53
CA PHE A 95 10.52 -17.22 7.95
C PHE A 95 12.00 -17.54 8.17
N TRP A 96 12.56 -18.47 7.38
CA TRP A 96 13.98 -18.81 7.46
C TRP A 96 14.87 -17.67 6.96
N ILE A 97 14.52 -17.06 5.82
CA ILE A 97 15.21 -15.89 5.29
C ILE A 97 15.20 -14.75 6.32
N ASN A 98 14.07 -14.49 6.95
CA ASN A 98 13.91 -13.43 7.94
C ASN A 98 14.66 -13.74 9.24
N SER A 99 14.75 -15.01 9.64
CA SER A 99 15.61 -15.44 10.76
C SER A 99 17.10 -15.19 10.49
N VAL A 100 17.56 -15.45 9.27
CA VAL A 100 18.95 -15.17 8.85
C VAL A 100 19.21 -13.66 8.82
N LYS A 101 18.27 -12.87 8.30
CA LYS A 101 18.37 -11.41 8.31
C LYS A 101 18.43 -10.86 9.74
N GLU A 102 17.61 -11.38 10.66
CA GLU A 102 17.61 -10.92 12.06
C GLU A 102 18.95 -11.20 12.74
N MET A 103 19.57 -12.35 12.44
CA MET A 103 20.91 -12.70 12.95
C MET A 103 22.01 -11.79 12.39
N LEU A 104 21.89 -11.35 11.14
CA LEU A 104 22.87 -10.48 10.47
C LEU A 104 22.60 -8.97 10.71
N ARG A 105 21.48 -8.62 11.35
CA ARG A 105 21.06 -7.25 11.67
C ARG A 105 22.10 -6.41 12.43
N PRO A 106 22.93 -6.97 13.34
CA PRO A 106 23.99 -6.21 14.01
C PRO A 106 25.11 -5.72 13.07
N LEU A 107 25.31 -6.40 11.94
CA LEU A 107 26.34 -6.07 10.95
C LEU A 107 25.83 -5.10 9.88
N ARG A 108 24.57 -5.26 9.47
CA ARG A 108 23.90 -4.35 8.53
C ARG A 108 22.42 -4.22 8.88
N PRO A 109 21.87 -2.99 8.88
CA PRO A 109 20.44 -2.80 9.03
C PRO A 109 19.72 -3.51 7.87
N MET A 110 18.84 -4.45 8.21
CA MET A 110 18.01 -5.20 7.28
C MET A 110 16.58 -5.20 7.79
N ASP A 111 15.65 -5.07 6.87
CA ASP A 111 14.23 -5.15 7.18
C ASP A 111 13.80 -6.61 7.30
N VAL A 112 13.20 -6.93 8.44
CA VAL A 112 12.71 -8.27 8.78
C VAL A 112 11.20 -8.20 8.87
N VAL A 113 10.55 -8.93 7.98
CA VAL A 113 9.08 -8.94 7.87
C VAL A 113 8.57 -10.16 8.62
N THR A 114 8.13 -9.97 9.86
CA THR A 114 7.67 -11.09 10.71
C THR A 114 6.22 -11.48 10.41
N SER A 115 5.41 -10.54 9.93
CA SER A 115 4.00 -10.73 9.63
C SER A 115 3.58 -9.93 8.41
N THR A 116 2.55 -10.40 7.72
CA THR A 116 1.86 -9.71 6.61
C THR A 116 0.55 -9.14 7.14
N VAL A 117 0.22 -7.91 6.78
CA VAL A 117 -1.08 -7.33 7.12
C VAL A 117 -2.14 -7.90 6.17
N CYS A 118 -3.17 -8.50 6.73
CA CYS A 118 -4.29 -9.06 6.01
C CYS A 118 -5.56 -8.25 6.27
N ALA A 119 -6.38 -8.13 5.23
CA ALA A 119 -7.64 -7.43 5.24
C ALA A 119 -8.75 -8.38 4.78
N GLU A 120 -9.64 -8.78 5.69
CA GLU A 120 -10.73 -9.69 5.40
C GLU A 120 -12.07 -8.97 5.37
N VAL A 121 -12.86 -9.25 4.33
CA VAL A 121 -14.22 -8.72 4.20
C VAL A 121 -15.16 -9.51 5.09
N ILE A 122 -15.64 -8.89 6.17
CA ILE A 122 -16.55 -9.52 7.13
C ILE A 122 -18.02 -9.14 6.90
N SER A 123 -18.28 -8.04 6.18
CA SER A 123 -19.64 -7.64 5.84
C SER A 123 -19.68 -6.83 4.55
N VAL A 124 -20.71 -7.04 3.75
CA VAL A 124 -21.06 -6.20 2.60
C VAL A 124 -22.55 -5.86 2.71
N LYS A 125 -22.85 -4.57 2.86
CA LYS A 125 -24.22 -4.04 2.81
C LYS A 125 -24.42 -3.30 1.50
N GLY A 126 -25.53 -3.57 0.81
CA GLY A 126 -25.77 -3.02 -0.54
C GLY A 126 -25.01 -3.80 -1.62
N GLN A 127 -24.81 -3.18 -2.78
CA GLN A 127 -24.15 -3.83 -3.92
C GLN A 127 -22.72 -3.31 -4.09
N CYS A 128 -21.71 -4.16 -3.80
CA CYS A 128 -20.32 -3.81 -4.07
C CYS A 128 -20.01 -3.92 -5.57
N HIS A 129 -19.73 -2.79 -6.21
CA HIS A 129 -19.41 -2.75 -7.64
C HIS A 129 -18.05 -3.36 -8.01
N VAL A 130 -17.13 -3.42 -7.04
CA VAL A 130 -15.81 -4.06 -7.22
C VAL A 130 -15.90 -5.59 -7.06
N GLY A 131 -17.05 -6.11 -6.62
CA GLY A 131 -17.26 -7.54 -6.44
C GLY A 131 -16.60 -8.14 -5.20
N CYS A 132 -16.31 -7.33 -4.18
CA CYS A 132 -15.90 -7.86 -2.87
C CYS A 132 -17.01 -8.73 -2.28
N ALA A 133 -16.65 -9.93 -1.82
CA ALA A 133 -17.53 -10.88 -1.16
C ALA A 133 -17.08 -11.12 0.28
N VAL A 134 -18.02 -11.53 1.13
CA VAL A 134 -17.69 -11.91 2.52
C VAL A 134 -16.77 -13.13 2.50
N GLY A 135 -15.67 -13.06 3.25
CA GLY A 135 -14.61 -14.08 3.28
C GLY A 135 -13.45 -13.82 2.31
N ASP A 136 -13.53 -12.78 1.46
CA ASP A 136 -12.37 -12.34 0.68
C ASP A 136 -11.27 -11.84 1.63
N VAL A 137 -10.05 -12.34 1.44
CA VAL A 137 -8.86 -11.91 2.19
C VAL A 137 -7.84 -11.33 1.23
N PHE A 138 -7.51 -10.05 1.43
CA PHE A 138 -6.48 -9.34 0.68
C PHE A 138 -5.21 -9.26 1.53
N ARG A 139 -4.05 -9.66 0.97
CA ARG A 139 -2.76 -9.53 1.65
C ARG A 139 -2.08 -8.26 1.16
N VAL A 140 -1.72 -7.39 2.10
CA VAL A 140 -1.06 -6.13 1.77
C VAL A 140 0.44 -6.35 1.79
N ASP A 141 1.05 -6.43 0.61
CA ASP A 141 2.51 -6.42 0.46
C ASP A 141 3.01 -5.06 -0.03
N LEU A 142 3.55 -4.28 0.89
CA LEU A 142 4.19 -2.99 0.62
C LEU A 142 5.72 -3.06 0.75
N THR A 143 6.27 -4.26 0.88
CA THR A 143 7.70 -4.47 1.17
C THR A 143 8.55 -4.62 -0.09
N GLY A 144 7.92 -4.97 -1.21
CA GLY A 144 8.58 -5.25 -2.50
C GLY A 144 8.47 -4.16 -3.57
N THR A 145 7.58 -3.18 -3.41
CA THR A 145 7.19 -2.25 -4.49
C THR A 145 7.86 -0.89 -4.32
N MET A 146 7.20 0.01 -3.59
CA MET A 146 7.71 1.34 -3.27
C MET A 146 7.79 1.54 -1.76
N CYS A 147 8.49 2.58 -1.32
CA CYS A 147 8.53 2.90 0.10
C CYS A 147 7.09 3.18 0.58
N PRO A 148 6.58 2.49 1.62
CA PRO A 148 5.23 2.74 2.13
C PRO A 148 5.03 4.23 2.48
N GLN A 149 6.00 4.85 3.13
CA GLN A 149 5.89 6.26 3.46
C GLN A 149 5.84 7.17 2.21
N ALA A 150 6.53 6.81 1.13
CA ALA A 150 6.43 7.53 -0.14
C ALA A 150 5.09 7.28 -0.83
N LEU A 151 4.56 6.05 -0.79
CA LEU A 151 3.24 5.69 -1.34
C LEU A 151 2.16 6.58 -0.77
N TYR A 152 2.17 6.84 0.55
CA TYR A 152 1.22 7.76 1.17
C TYR A 152 1.21 9.14 0.51
N SER A 153 2.40 9.65 0.20
CA SER A 153 2.59 11.00 -0.33
C SER A 153 2.17 11.10 -1.80
N VAL A 154 2.41 10.04 -2.59
CA VAL A 154 2.07 10.01 -4.01
C VAL A 154 0.70 9.38 -4.28
N PHE A 155 0.01 8.83 -3.27
CA PHE A 155 -1.27 8.16 -3.45
C PHE A 155 -2.30 9.01 -4.22
N PRO A 156 -2.43 10.33 -3.96
CA PRO A 156 -3.32 11.18 -4.73
C PRO A 156 -3.00 11.23 -6.23
N ALA A 157 -1.74 11.05 -6.62
CA ALA A 157 -1.30 11.01 -8.02
C ALA A 157 -1.88 9.82 -8.79
N PHE A 158 -2.10 8.70 -8.11
CA PHE A 158 -2.76 7.53 -8.70
C PHE A 158 -4.26 7.77 -8.86
N LEU A 159 -4.89 8.54 -7.96
CA LEU A 159 -6.30 8.91 -8.06
C LEU A 159 -6.57 9.99 -9.11
N HIS A 160 -5.67 10.97 -9.24
CA HIS A 160 -5.78 12.09 -10.16
C HIS A 160 -4.41 12.53 -10.66
N THR A 161 -4.32 12.83 -11.96
CA THR A 161 -3.08 13.26 -12.61
C THR A 161 -2.50 14.55 -12.01
N ASP A 162 -3.37 15.46 -11.55
CA ASP A 162 -2.96 16.70 -10.86
C ASP A 162 -2.70 16.50 -9.36
N GLY A 163 -2.85 15.27 -8.85
CA GLY A 163 -2.76 14.95 -7.43
C GLY A 163 -1.34 15.12 -6.85
N CYS A 164 -0.32 15.19 -7.70
CA CYS A 164 1.07 15.34 -7.28
C CYS A 164 1.97 15.84 -8.44
N GLN A 165 2.20 17.15 -8.54
CA GLN A 165 3.13 17.68 -9.55
C GLN A 165 4.61 17.51 -9.14
N SER A 166 4.88 17.46 -7.83
CA SER A 166 6.20 17.22 -7.25
C SER A 166 6.01 16.78 -5.80
N CYS A 167 5.91 15.48 -5.55
CA CYS A 167 5.87 14.97 -4.17
C CYS A 167 7.26 14.57 -3.73
N THR A 168 7.55 14.80 -2.46
CA THR A 168 8.81 14.40 -1.85
C THR A 168 8.63 13.20 -0.93
N CYS A 169 9.54 12.23 -1.00
CA CYS A 169 9.68 11.27 0.09
C CYS A 169 9.98 12.03 1.40
N PRO A 170 9.27 11.78 2.52
CA PRO A 170 9.48 12.50 3.79
C PRO A 170 10.76 12.07 4.52
N SER A 171 11.73 11.50 3.81
CA SER A 171 13.04 11.23 4.37
C SER A 171 13.82 12.54 4.49
N ASN A 172 14.24 12.89 5.71
CA ASN A 172 15.09 14.05 5.96
C ASN A 172 16.50 13.94 5.32
N VAL A 173 16.85 12.77 4.79
CA VAL A 173 18.16 12.47 4.20
C VAL A 173 18.07 12.30 2.68
N ASN A 174 16.96 11.75 2.18
CA ASN A 174 16.75 11.48 0.76
C ASN A 174 15.62 12.35 0.22
N GLN A 175 15.97 13.39 -0.54
CA GLN A 175 15.00 14.13 -1.34
C GLN A 175 14.77 13.33 -2.62
N ILE A 176 13.60 12.69 -2.68
CA ILE A 176 13.15 11.95 -3.85
C ILE A 176 11.95 12.71 -4.38
N VAL A 177 12.07 13.26 -5.59
CA VAL A 177 10.98 13.99 -6.25
C VAL A 177 10.28 13.05 -7.20
N PHE A 178 8.95 13.00 -7.07
CA PHE A 178 8.07 12.19 -7.89
C PHE A 178 7.25 13.08 -8.83
N GLU A 179 7.21 12.71 -10.10
CA GLU A 179 6.37 13.35 -11.13
C GLU A 179 5.23 12.41 -11.52
N SER A 180 3.99 12.92 -11.49
CA SER A 180 2.82 12.20 -11.96
C SER A 180 2.68 12.33 -13.49
N SER A 181 2.31 11.24 -14.14
CA SER A 181 1.98 11.24 -15.57
C SER A 181 0.70 10.45 -15.83
N ALA A 182 -0.11 10.96 -16.75
CA ALA A 182 -1.24 10.24 -17.31
C ALA A 182 -0.77 9.47 -18.55
N ASN A 183 -0.98 8.16 -18.60
CA ASN A 183 -0.96 7.42 -19.87
C ASN A 183 -2.36 7.42 -20.50
#